data_AF-C7N9K7-F1
#
_entry.id   AF-C7N9K7-F1
#
_cell.length_a   1.000
_cell.length_b   1.000
_cell.length_c   1.000
_cell.angle_alpha   90.00
_cell.angle_beta   90.00
_cell.angle_gamma   90.00
#
_symmetry.space_group_name_H-M   'P 1'
#
loop_
_entity.id
_entity.type
_entity.pdbx_description
1 polymer ?
#
loop_
_entity_poly.entity_id
_entity_poly.type
_entity_poly.pdbx_seq_one_letter_code
_entity_poly.pdbx_strand_id
1 'polypeptide(L)'
;MENTIYLNGYEFLFEREIMDFYNMKSYLTSYTSNIQLENLDRNDDNLEKDYEFFKLIEKDIEIITNGKKVNEMEKISFDIFSMLEIYLDKKSYFCKILNIDELKRKASMIQTFYMQQNQDNRYTKILQNIEKYKIVIQDEQLLFNSINDNKFIKCLFCSPYYRNFEFSIKEKGFYIVDFLEDVAIPVKLFEKIKENYVEIYGKIDTDRISNSYFKEKLSKFFKKEIKDYTFSYNLKIHYENKKIKNVYEKTILKMDNDLELTEKVKVKGKEKE
;
A
#
# COMPACT_ATOMS: atom_id res chain seq x y z
N MET A 1 -25.71 -10.73 9.81
CA MET A 1 -24.99 -11.61 8.86
C MET A 1 -23.70 -10.90 8.52
N GLU A 2 -22.56 -11.40 8.99
CA GLU A 2 -21.24 -10.90 8.56
C GLU A 2 -20.78 -11.74 7.37
N ASN A 3 -21.37 -11.50 6.20
CA ASN A 3 -21.21 -12.32 5.00
C ASN A 3 -20.02 -11.88 4.11
N THR A 4 -18.96 -11.33 4.70
CA THR A 4 -17.76 -10.95 3.95
C THR A 4 -16.55 -11.73 4.44
N ILE A 5 -15.56 -11.87 3.55
CA ILE A 5 -14.26 -12.46 3.88
C ILE A 5 -13.40 -11.54 4.78
N TYR A 6 -13.92 -10.37 5.14
CA TYR A 6 -13.20 -9.34 5.90
C TYR A 6 -13.68 -9.29 7.35
N LEU A 7 -12.76 -8.89 8.24
CA LEU A 7 -13.06 -8.54 9.62
C LEU A 7 -13.42 -7.05 9.70
N ASN A 8 -14.07 -6.66 10.80
CA ASN A 8 -14.47 -5.27 11.00
C ASN A 8 -13.32 -4.38 11.48
N GLY A 9 -12.15 -4.96 11.79
CA GLY A 9 -11.02 -4.26 12.35
C GLY A 9 -9.69 -4.93 12.03
N TYR A 10 -8.68 -4.13 11.74
CA TYR A 10 -7.32 -4.55 11.43
C TYR A 10 -6.29 -3.61 12.06
N GLU A 11 -5.15 -4.16 12.47
CA GLU A 11 -3.90 -3.43 12.73
C GLU A 11 -3.08 -3.42 11.45
N PHE A 12 -2.57 -2.26 11.07
CA PHE A 12 -1.72 -2.07 9.91
C PHE A 12 -0.31 -1.66 10.34
N LEU A 13 0.68 -2.29 9.71
CA LEU A 13 2.09 -1.95 9.83
C LEU A 13 2.72 -1.94 8.44
N PHE A 14 3.39 -0.86 8.11
CA PHE A 14 4.32 -0.76 7.01
C PHE A 14 5.70 -0.38 7.54
N GLU A 15 6.74 -1.06 7.06
CA GLU A 15 8.13 -0.72 7.31
C GLU A 15 8.90 -0.71 5.99
N ARG A 16 9.66 0.35 5.75
CA ARG A 16 10.68 0.42 4.71
C ARG A 16 12.04 0.66 5.36
N GLU A 17 13.00 -0.17 5.03
CA GLU A 17 14.36 -0.09 5.55
C GLU A 17 15.38 -0.14 4.42
N ILE A 18 16.34 0.79 4.44
CA ILE A 18 17.55 0.74 3.61
C ILE A 18 18.73 0.51 4.55
N MET A 19 19.40 -0.63 4.41
CA MET A 19 20.63 -0.95 5.12
C MET A 19 21.82 -0.79 4.17
N ASP A 20 22.82 -0.05 4.65
CA ASP A 20 24.16 0.06 4.08
C ASP A 20 25.14 -0.59 5.06
N PHE A 21 25.44 -1.86 4.82
CA PHE A 21 26.32 -2.67 5.65
C PHE A 21 27.76 -2.21 5.60
N TYR A 22 28.21 -1.64 4.47
CA TYR A 22 29.56 -1.13 4.32
C TYR A 22 29.78 0.08 5.25
N ASN A 23 28.82 1.00 5.29
CA ASN A 23 28.89 2.19 6.15
C ASN A 23 28.27 1.99 7.54
N MET A 24 27.74 0.80 7.85
CA MET A 24 26.99 0.49 9.08
C MET A 24 25.86 1.51 9.35
N LYS A 25 25.12 1.87 8.30
CA LYS A 25 24.00 2.82 8.38
C LYS A 25 22.70 2.12 8.03
N SER A 26 21.63 2.46 8.73
CA SER A 26 20.28 2.09 8.34
C SER A 26 19.38 3.32 8.31
N TYR A 27 18.44 3.32 7.37
CA TYR A 27 17.36 4.28 7.28
C TYR A 27 16.04 3.52 7.36
N LEU A 28 15.28 3.75 8.44
CA LEU A 28 14.02 3.06 8.69
C LEU A 28 12.87 4.07 8.72
N THR A 29 11.86 3.81 7.90
CA THR A 29 10.55 4.45 7.99
C THR A 29 9.52 3.41 8.37
N SER A 30 8.74 3.67 9.42
CA SER A 30 7.58 2.85 9.77
C SER A 30 6.31 3.69 9.80
N TYR A 31 5.19 3.05 9.44
CA TYR A 31 3.85 3.60 9.50
C TYR A 31 2.96 2.55 10.16
N THR A 32 2.21 2.93 11.18
CA THR A 32 1.22 2.06 11.83
C THR A 32 -0.11 2.76 11.94
N SER A 33 -1.20 2.00 11.86
CA SER A 33 -2.54 2.51 12.10
C SER A 33 -3.51 1.40 12.45
N ASN A 34 -4.69 1.80 12.93
CA ASN A 34 -5.82 0.94 13.17
C ASN A 34 -6.87 1.20 12.10
N ILE A 35 -7.29 0.15 11.39
CA ILE A 35 -8.30 0.26 10.36
C ILE A 35 -9.59 -0.38 10.84
N GLN A 36 -10.66 0.39 10.87
CA GLN A 36 -12.01 -0.10 11.03
C GLN A 36 -12.65 -0.23 9.64
N LEU A 37 -13.29 -1.35 9.40
CA LEU A 37 -13.96 -1.65 8.15
C LEU A 37 -15.42 -1.99 8.42
N GLU A 38 -16.32 -1.24 7.81
CA GLU A 38 -17.77 -1.46 7.90
C GLU A 38 -18.27 -1.83 6.50
N ASN A 39 -18.87 -3.01 6.36
CA ASN A 39 -19.56 -3.34 5.11
C ASN A 39 -20.89 -2.57 5.07
N LEU A 40 -21.07 -1.79 4.01
CA LEU A 40 -22.24 -0.93 3.79
C LEU A 40 -23.31 -1.58 2.93
N ASP A 41 -23.10 -2.81 2.46
CA ASP A 41 -24.11 -3.54 1.73
C ASP A 41 -25.30 -3.76 2.65
N ARG A 42 -26.38 -3.03 2.38
CA ARG A 42 -27.68 -3.30 2.97
C ARG A 42 -28.03 -4.73 2.56
N ASN A 43 -28.45 -5.55 3.53
CA ASN A 43 -28.93 -6.91 3.32
C ASN A 43 -30.17 -6.88 2.40
N ASP A 44 -29.98 -6.64 1.12
CA ASP A 44 -30.99 -6.89 0.10
C ASP A 44 -30.80 -8.34 -0.34
N ASP A 45 -31.82 -9.12 0.00
CA ASP A 45 -32.09 -10.53 -0.28
C ASP A 45 -31.24 -11.15 -1.41
N ASN A 46 -30.42 -12.14 -1.03
CA ASN A 46 -29.99 -13.31 -1.81
C ASN A 46 -29.46 -13.13 -3.25
N LEU A 47 -29.19 -11.92 -3.73
CA LEU A 47 -28.55 -11.70 -5.03
C LEU A 47 -27.04 -11.62 -4.85
N GLU A 48 -26.32 -12.56 -5.47
CA GLU A 48 -24.87 -12.44 -5.64
C GLU A 48 -24.57 -11.14 -6.40
N LYS A 49 -23.97 -10.18 -5.72
CA LYS A 49 -23.52 -8.93 -6.32
C LYS A 49 -22.11 -9.11 -6.85
N ASP A 50 -21.85 -8.53 -8.02
CA ASP A 50 -20.50 -8.43 -8.61
C ASP A 50 -19.61 -7.37 -7.91
N TYR A 51 -20.06 -6.82 -6.78
CA TYR A 51 -19.35 -5.80 -6.03
C TYR A 51 -19.65 -5.85 -4.52
N GLU A 52 -18.85 -5.11 -3.73
CA GLU A 52 -19.09 -4.82 -2.31
C GLU A 52 -18.83 -3.34 -2.00
N PHE A 53 -19.57 -2.82 -1.02
CA PHE A 53 -19.37 -1.48 -0.50
C PHE A 53 -18.79 -1.51 0.92
N PHE A 54 -17.77 -0.69 1.14
CA PHE A 54 -17.15 -0.55 2.46
C PHE A 54 -16.99 0.90 2.85
N LYS A 55 -17.14 1.17 4.15
CA LYS A 55 -16.57 2.33 4.81
C LYS A 55 -15.31 1.91 5.54
N LEU A 56 -14.18 2.46 5.10
CA LEU A 56 -12.88 2.32 5.74
C LEU A 56 -12.64 3.55 6.61
N ILE A 57 -12.27 3.34 7.87
CA ILE A 57 -11.88 4.39 8.79
C ILE A 57 -10.50 4.04 9.37
N GLU A 58 -9.50 4.85 9.07
CA GLU A 58 -8.15 4.75 9.61
C GLU A 58 -7.99 5.66 10.83
N LYS A 59 -7.42 5.11 11.90
CA LYS A 59 -7.24 5.75 13.20
C LYS A 59 -5.83 5.48 13.72
N ASP A 60 -5.42 6.26 14.72
CA ASP A 60 -4.18 6.05 15.47
C ASP A 60 -2.93 5.96 14.58
N ILE A 61 -2.86 6.84 13.58
CA ILE A 61 -1.74 6.90 12.65
C ILE A 61 -0.47 7.28 13.41
N GLU A 62 0.56 6.44 13.33
CA GLU A 62 1.90 6.76 13.79
C GLU A 62 2.91 6.57 12.69
N ILE A 63 3.82 7.54 12.57
CA ILE A 63 4.88 7.52 11.56
C ILE A 63 6.19 7.76 12.29
N ILE A 64 7.17 6.89 12.08
CA ILE A 64 8.51 7.00 12.65
C ILE A 64 9.51 6.99 11.50
N THR A 65 10.45 7.92 11.51
CA THR A 65 11.54 7.99 10.53
C THR A 65 12.85 8.14 11.28
N ASN A 66 13.74 7.15 11.12
CA ASN A 66 15.02 7.05 11.83
C ASN A 66 14.89 7.26 13.35
N GLY A 67 13.94 6.56 13.96
CA GLY A 67 13.66 6.63 15.39
C GLY A 67 12.96 7.92 15.85
N LYS A 68 12.69 8.87 14.96
CA LYS A 68 11.95 10.11 15.28
C LYS A 68 10.49 9.97 14.89
N LYS A 69 9.59 10.12 15.86
CA LYS A 69 8.14 10.16 15.62
C LYS A 69 7.77 11.47 14.92
N VAL A 70 7.04 11.37 13.83
CA VAL A 70 6.42 12.53 13.15
C VAL A 70 5.42 13.16 14.10
N ASN A 71 5.45 14.48 14.25
CA ASN A 71 4.57 15.17 15.19
C ASN A 71 3.11 15.14 14.71
N GLU A 72 2.17 15.29 15.64
CA GLU A 72 0.73 15.24 15.34
C GLU A 72 0.28 16.26 14.28
N MET A 73 0.89 17.46 14.27
CA MET A 73 0.55 18.50 13.31
C MET A 73 0.93 18.10 11.88
N GLU A 74 2.05 17.40 11.68
CA GLU A 74 2.45 16.91 10.35
C GLU A 74 1.55 15.76 9.87
N LYS A 75 0.97 14.99 10.79
CA LYS A 75 0.09 13.87 10.47
C LYS A 75 -1.28 14.30 9.93
N ILE A 76 -1.71 15.53 10.20
CA ILE A 76 -3.02 16.06 9.79
C ILE A 76 -3.27 15.92 8.27
N SER A 77 -2.21 15.95 7.46
CA SER A 77 -2.34 15.79 6.02
C SER A 77 -2.81 14.38 5.63
N PHE A 78 -2.45 13.35 6.40
CA PHE A 78 -2.89 11.97 6.20
C PHE A 78 -4.37 11.79 6.54
N ASP A 79 -4.92 12.62 7.43
CA ASP A 79 -6.34 12.57 7.77
C ASP A 79 -7.23 12.78 6.55
N ILE A 80 -6.76 13.44 5.49
CA ILE A 80 -7.54 13.62 4.26
C ILE A 80 -8.12 12.29 3.77
N PHE A 81 -7.34 11.20 3.80
CA PHE A 81 -7.74 9.87 3.36
C PHE A 81 -8.15 8.94 4.50
N SER A 82 -8.28 9.43 5.74
CA SER A 82 -8.59 8.58 6.88
C SER A 82 -10.00 8.00 6.88
N MET A 83 -10.89 8.47 5.99
CA MET A 83 -12.21 7.91 5.81
C MET A 83 -12.53 7.79 4.33
N LEU A 84 -12.74 6.55 3.88
CA LEU A 84 -12.99 6.22 2.48
C LEU A 84 -14.26 5.39 2.35
N GLU A 85 -15.13 5.79 1.43
CA GLU A 85 -16.20 4.94 0.94
C GLU A 85 -15.72 4.23 -0.33
N ILE A 86 -15.56 2.92 -0.23
CA ILE A 86 -14.91 2.07 -1.24
C ILE A 86 -15.96 1.20 -1.92
N TYR A 87 -15.99 1.26 -3.25
CA TYR A 87 -16.60 0.25 -4.11
C TYR A 87 -15.52 -0.75 -4.54
N LEU A 88 -15.70 -2.03 -4.21
CA LEU A 88 -14.86 -3.12 -4.66
C LEU A 88 -15.56 -3.89 -5.77
N ASP A 89 -14.96 -3.94 -6.96
CA ASP A 89 -15.41 -4.83 -8.03
C ASP A 89 -14.91 -6.27 -7.76
N LYS A 90 -15.82 -7.23 -7.57
CA LYS A 90 -15.47 -8.64 -7.28
C LYS A 90 -14.93 -9.39 -8.49
N LYS A 91 -15.12 -8.88 -9.72
CA LYS A 91 -14.57 -9.52 -10.93
C LYS A 91 -13.11 -9.17 -11.13
N SER A 92 -12.75 -7.91 -10.90
CA SER A 92 -11.40 -7.40 -11.16
C SER A 92 -10.55 -7.19 -9.91
N TYR A 93 -11.19 -7.09 -8.74
CA TYR A 93 -10.57 -6.72 -7.46
C TYR A 93 -9.85 -5.37 -7.52
N PHE A 94 -10.48 -4.40 -8.19
CA PHE A 94 -10.12 -2.99 -8.12
C PHE A 94 -11.09 -2.21 -7.25
N CYS A 95 -10.54 -1.24 -6.54
CA CYS A 95 -11.28 -0.33 -5.69
C CYS A 95 -11.54 1.00 -6.41
N LYS A 96 -12.72 1.58 -6.20
CA LYS A 96 -13.06 2.96 -6.55
C LYS A 96 -13.52 3.70 -5.29
N ILE A 97 -13.21 4.99 -5.20
CA ILE A 97 -13.63 5.85 -4.09
C ILE A 97 -14.90 6.60 -4.47
N LEU A 98 -15.87 6.60 -3.58
CA LEU A 98 -17.20 7.18 -3.80
C LEU A 98 -17.34 8.57 -3.15
N ASN A 99 -16.67 8.80 -2.02
CA ASN A 99 -16.77 10.05 -1.26
C ASN A 99 -15.75 11.13 -1.68
N ILE A 100 -15.47 11.25 -2.99
CA ILE A 100 -14.44 12.17 -3.54
C ILE A 100 -14.68 13.63 -3.13
N ASP A 101 -15.93 14.10 -3.16
CA ASP A 101 -16.26 15.48 -2.78
C ASP A 101 -15.99 15.76 -1.29
N GLU A 102 -16.13 14.76 -0.43
CA GLU A 102 -15.74 14.87 0.97
C GLU A 102 -14.22 15.00 1.13
N LEU A 103 -13.43 14.21 0.38
CA LEU A 103 -11.98 14.33 0.36
C LEU A 103 -11.53 15.72 -0.10
N LYS A 104 -12.14 16.25 -1.16
CA LYS A 104 -11.87 17.62 -1.66
C LYS A 104 -12.17 18.68 -0.60
N ARG A 105 -13.33 18.57 0.06
CA ARG A 105 -13.74 19.48 1.13
C ARG A 105 -12.76 19.41 2.31
N LYS A 106 -12.40 18.21 2.77
CA LYS A 106 -11.47 17.99 3.87
C LYS A 106 -10.08 18.56 3.55
N ALA A 107 -9.54 18.28 2.37
CA ALA A 107 -8.27 18.83 1.92
C ALA A 107 -8.28 20.37 1.89
N SER A 108 -9.36 20.97 1.37
CA SER A 108 -9.51 22.42 1.29
C SER A 108 -9.60 23.07 2.68
N MET A 109 -10.39 22.48 3.60
CA MET A 109 -10.51 22.97 4.98
C MET A 109 -9.17 22.96 5.70
N ILE A 110 -8.41 21.85 5.61
CA ILE A 110 -7.09 21.72 6.23
C ILE A 110 -6.13 22.74 5.59
N GLN A 111 -6.12 22.86 4.26
CA GLN A 111 -5.27 23.84 3.56
C GLN A 111 -5.54 25.27 4.03
N THR A 112 -6.81 25.70 4.05
CA THR A 112 -7.19 27.05 4.49
C THR A 112 -6.75 27.33 5.92
N PHE A 113 -6.97 26.38 6.84
CA PHE A 113 -6.55 26.51 8.24
C PHE A 113 -5.03 26.74 8.37
N TYR A 114 -4.23 25.92 7.69
CA TYR A 114 -2.77 26.04 7.78
C TYR A 114 -2.22 27.24 7.02
N MET A 115 -2.83 27.66 5.90
CA MET A 115 -2.45 28.88 5.19
C MET A 115 -2.63 30.12 6.08
N GLN A 116 -3.75 30.22 6.80
CA GLN A 116 -4.02 31.34 7.71
C GLN A 116 -3.03 31.43 8.87
N GLN A 117 -2.43 30.30 9.26
CA GLN A 117 -1.50 30.22 10.38
C GLN A 117 -0.02 30.14 9.95
N ASN A 118 0.29 30.14 8.65
CA ASN A 118 1.64 29.91 8.12
C ASN A 118 2.56 31.13 8.26
N GLN A 119 2.63 31.71 9.46
CA GLN A 119 3.66 32.67 9.82
C GLN A 119 5.03 31.96 9.79
N ASP A 120 6.03 32.60 9.21
CA ASP A 120 7.41 32.10 9.09
C ASP A 120 7.57 30.75 8.39
N ASN A 121 6.69 30.40 7.44
CA ASN A 121 6.79 29.18 6.62
C ASN A 121 6.75 27.86 7.43
N ARG A 122 6.29 27.90 8.68
CA ARG A 122 6.27 26.76 9.62
C ARG A 122 5.52 25.54 9.10
N TYR A 123 4.48 25.74 8.29
CA TYR A 123 3.58 24.69 7.79
C TYR A 123 3.77 24.38 6.31
N THR A 124 4.87 24.85 5.71
CA THR A 124 5.16 24.68 4.27
C THR A 124 5.09 23.21 3.84
N LYS A 125 5.66 22.29 4.64
CA LYS A 125 5.66 20.85 4.34
C LYS A 125 4.25 20.25 4.36
N ILE A 126 3.40 20.68 5.30
CA ILE A 126 2.00 20.25 5.39
C ILE A 126 1.24 20.75 4.16
N LEU A 127 1.39 22.03 3.81
CA LEU A 127 0.75 22.63 2.64
C LEU A 127 1.19 21.97 1.33
N GLN A 128 2.47 21.64 1.19
CA GLN A 128 2.99 20.89 0.05
C GLN A 128 2.38 19.49 -0.05
N ASN A 129 2.25 18.76 1.06
CA ASN A 129 1.60 17.45 1.08
C ASN A 129 0.13 17.54 0.70
N ILE A 130 -0.61 18.52 1.24
CA ILE A 130 -2.02 18.72 0.90
C ILE A 130 -2.19 19.04 -0.58
N GLU A 131 -1.30 19.86 -1.15
CA GLU A 131 -1.37 20.18 -2.58
C GLU A 131 -1.11 18.94 -3.45
N LYS A 132 -0.15 18.09 -3.07
CA LYS A 132 0.03 16.77 -3.72
C LYS A 132 -1.24 15.92 -3.64
N TYR A 133 -1.88 15.85 -2.48
CA TYR A 133 -3.13 15.10 -2.32
C TYR A 133 -4.28 15.69 -3.13
N LYS A 134 -4.39 17.01 -3.24
CA LYS A 134 -5.39 17.65 -4.11
C LYS A 134 -5.20 17.28 -5.57
N ILE A 135 -3.96 17.27 -6.07
CA ILE A 135 -3.65 16.81 -7.44
C ILE A 135 -4.15 15.37 -7.62
N VAL A 136 -3.84 14.48 -6.68
CA VAL A 136 -4.31 13.08 -6.71
C VAL A 136 -5.85 13.00 -6.69
N ILE A 137 -6.53 13.76 -5.83
CA ILE A 137 -8.00 13.72 -5.70
C ILE A 137 -8.71 14.30 -6.93
N GLN A 138 -8.10 15.26 -7.63
CA GLN A 138 -8.69 15.92 -8.80
C GLN A 138 -8.57 15.10 -10.08
N ASP A 139 -7.54 14.26 -10.18
CA ASP A 139 -7.32 13.39 -11.33
C ASP A 139 -7.83 11.98 -11.02
N GLU A 140 -8.89 11.57 -11.72
CA GLU A 140 -9.55 10.27 -11.50
C GLU A 140 -8.60 9.09 -11.67
N GLN A 141 -7.70 9.14 -12.66
CA GLN A 141 -6.77 8.05 -12.94
C GLN A 141 -5.67 7.99 -11.88
N LEU A 142 -5.15 9.16 -11.45
CA LEU A 142 -4.16 9.22 -10.37
C LEU A 142 -4.78 8.76 -9.04
N LEU A 143 -6.01 9.16 -8.73
CA LEU A 143 -6.73 8.69 -7.55
C LEU A 143 -6.92 7.19 -7.60
N PHE A 144 -7.41 6.67 -8.73
CA PHE A 144 -7.62 5.25 -8.93
C PHE A 144 -6.32 4.47 -8.69
N ASN A 145 -5.21 4.86 -9.32
CA ASN A 145 -3.91 4.20 -9.14
C ASN A 145 -3.44 4.31 -7.67
N SER A 146 -3.47 5.51 -7.08
CA SER A 146 -3.01 5.76 -5.71
C SER A 146 -3.75 4.92 -4.67
N ILE A 147 -5.07 4.76 -4.83
CA ILE A 147 -5.90 3.94 -3.94
C ILE A 147 -5.60 2.46 -4.13
N ASN A 148 -5.42 2.03 -5.37
CA ASN A 148 -5.17 0.65 -5.71
C ASN A 148 -3.73 0.19 -5.42
N ASP A 149 -2.79 1.12 -5.26
CA ASP A 149 -1.41 0.88 -4.83
C ASP A 149 -1.15 1.21 -3.36
N ASN A 150 -2.10 1.84 -2.67
CA ASN A 150 -2.05 2.03 -1.22
C ASN A 150 -1.81 0.67 -0.53
N LYS A 151 -0.77 0.59 0.31
CA LYS A 151 -0.27 -0.68 0.85
C LYS A 151 -1.33 -1.46 1.64
N PHE A 152 -2.19 -0.80 2.41
CA PHE A 152 -3.26 -1.45 3.16
C PHE A 152 -4.35 -1.98 2.22
N ILE A 153 -4.89 -1.11 1.35
CA ILE A 153 -5.94 -1.46 0.40
C ILE A 153 -5.46 -2.59 -0.52
N LYS A 154 -4.25 -2.47 -1.04
CA LYS A 154 -3.55 -3.49 -1.83
C LYS A 154 -3.48 -4.82 -1.11
N CYS A 155 -3.07 -4.85 0.16
CA CYS A 155 -2.95 -6.11 0.89
C CYS A 155 -4.30 -6.79 1.15
N LEU A 156 -5.35 -6.03 1.47
CA LEU A 156 -6.66 -6.62 1.82
C LEU A 156 -7.55 -6.91 0.62
N PHE A 157 -7.79 -5.92 -0.23
CA PHE A 157 -8.79 -6.00 -1.31
C PHE A 157 -8.18 -6.43 -2.63
N CYS A 158 -6.94 -5.99 -2.82
CA CYS A 158 -6.36 -5.74 -4.13
C CYS A 158 -5.06 -6.53 -4.33
N SER A 159 -4.90 -7.62 -3.57
CA SER A 159 -3.63 -8.33 -3.51
C SER A 159 -3.40 -9.11 -4.81
N PRO A 160 -2.15 -9.42 -5.18
CA PRO A 160 -1.87 -10.24 -6.35
C PRO A 160 -2.54 -11.62 -6.35
N TYR A 161 -3.01 -12.11 -5.20
CA TYR A 161 -3.82 -13.34 -5.14
C TYR A 161 -5.23 -13.14 -5.70
N TYR A 162 -5.85 -12.01 -5.38
CA TYR A 162 -7.23 -11.70 -5.77
C TYR A 162 -7.31 -11.06 -7.15
N ARG A 163 -6.40 -10.13 -7.44
CA ARG A 163 -6.39 -9.43 -8.73
C ARG A 163 -6.03 -10.38 -9.86
N ASN A 164 -6.78 -10.27 -10.95
CA ASN A 164 -6.49 -10.93 -12.21
C ASN A 164 -5.37 -10.18 -12.95
N PHE A 165 -4.19 -10.09 -12.35
CA PHE A 165 -3.02 -9.54 -13.00
C PHE A 165 -2.39 -10.60 -13.91
N GLU A 166 -2.69 -10.50 -15.21
CA GLU A 166 -2.12 -11.37 -16.22
C GLU A 166 -1.14 -10.63 -17.10
N PHE A 167 0.10 -11.13 -17.16
CA PHE A 167 1.07 -10.74 -18.18
C PHE A 167 0.73 -11.37 -19.54
N SER A 168 0.07 -12.53 -19.50
CA SER A 168 -0.56 -13.24 -20.62
C SER A 168 -1.56 -14.27 -20.09
N ILE A 169 -2.34 -14.89 -20.99
CA ILE A 169 -3.27 -16.01 -20.68
C ILE A 169 -2.62 -17.15 -19.86
N LYS A 170 -1.29 -17.29 -19.91
CA LYS A 170 -0.56 -18.39 -19.26
C LYS A 170 0.29 -17.97 -18.05
N GLU A 171 0.51 -16.67 -17.84
CA GLU A 171 1.46 -16.19 -16.84
C GLU A 171 0.87 -15.05 -16.02
N LYS A 172 0.67 -15.31 -14.72
CA LYS A 172 0.32 -14.29 -13.74
C LYS A 172 1.53 -13.49 -13.32
N GLY A 173 1.34 -12.20 -13.16
CA GLY A 173 2.35 -11.31 -12.63
C GLY A 173 1.89 -9.87 -12.64
N PHE A 174 2.59 -9.02 -11.90
CA PHE A 174 2.17 -7.66 -11.65
C PHE A 174 3.37 -6.73 -11.61
N TYR A 175 3.11 -5.43 -11.65
CA TYR A 175 4.15 -4.42 -11.44
C TYR A 175 4.17 -4.00 -9.97
N ILE A 176 5.33 -4.07 -9.34
CA ILE A 176 5.58 -3.31 -8.12
C ILE A 176 5.97 -1.90 -8.53
N VAL A 177 5.12 -0.94 -8.16
CA VAL A 177 5.37 0.50 -8.28
C VAL A 177 5.82 1.06 -6.93
N ASP A 178 6.50 2.20 -6.95
CA ASP A 178 6.99 2.97 -5.80
C ASP A 178 8.05 2.31 -4.91
N PHE A 179 8.40 1.03 -5.13
CA PHE A 179 9.51 0.37 -4.43
C PHE A 179 10.85 1.04 -4.74
N LEU A 180 11.06 1.40 -6.01
CA LEU A 180 12.13 2.28 -6.48
C LEU A 180 11.49 3.41 -7.28
N GLU A 181 11.95 4.63 -7.05
CA GLU A 181 11.44 5.82 -7.74
C GLU A 181 11.62 5.66 -9.27
N ASP A 182 10.55 5.95 -10.02
CA ASP A 182 10.49 5.87 -11.49
C ASP A 182 10.84 4.49 -12.09
N VAL A 183 10.59 3.41 -11.35
CA VAL A 183 10.79 2.04 -11.85
C VAL A 183 9.59 1.17 -11.49
N ALA A 184 8.85 0.74 -12.50
CA ALA A 184 7.87 -0.34 -12.38
C ALA A 184 8.58 -1.68 -12.52
N ILE A 185 8.64 -2.47 -11.45
CA ILE A 185 9.33 -3.77 -11.44
C ILE A 185 8.34 -4.86 -11.85
N PRO A 186 8.50 -5.52 -13.02
CA PRO A 186 7.65 -6.63 -13.39
C PRO A 186 8.00 -7.86 -12.55
N VAL A 187 7.01 -8.43 -11.88
CA VAL A 187 7.17 -9.58 -10.98
C VAL A 187 6.31 -10.75 -11.47
N LYS A 188 6.97 -11.84 -11.86
CA LYS A 188 6.33 -13.12 -12.19
C LYS A 188 6.03 -13.89 -10.91
N LEU A 189 4.82 -14.45 -10.82
CA LEU A 189 4.31 -15.07 -9.60
C LEU A 189 4.36 -16.60 -9.62
N PHE A 190 4.52 -17.16 -8.43
CA PHE A 190 4.41 -18.58 -8.14
C PHE A 190 3.54 -18.75 -6.90
N GLU A 191 2.60 -19.68 -6.92
CA GLU A 191 1.58 -19.81 -5.88
C GLU A 191 1.67 -21.15 -5.15
N LYS A 192 1.41 -21.14 -3.85
CA LYS A 192 1.22 -22.32 -3.00
C LYS A 192 -0.03 -22.11 -2.16
N ILE A 193 -1.10 -22.81 -2.51
CA ILE A 193 -2.42 -22.64 -1.90
C ILE A 193 -2.76 -23.88 -1.06
N LYS A 194 -3.29 -23.63 0.14
CA LYS A 194 -3.91 -24.59 1.04
C LYS A 194 -5.23 -24.00 1.55
N GLU A 195 -6.07 -24.83 2.16
CA GLU A 195 -7.42 -24.43 2.60
C GLU A 195 -7.48 -23.10 3.38
N ASN A 196 -6.62 -22.91 4.37
CA ASN A 196 -6.60 -21.70 5.22
C ASN A 196 -5.34 -20.83 5.01
N TYR A 197 -4.58 -21.06 3.94
CA TYR A 197 -3.31 -20.40 3.72
C TYR A 197 -2.98 -20.25 2.25
N VAL A 198 -2.66 -19.03 1.84
CA VAL A 198 -2.14 -18.71 0.53
C VAL A 198 -0.75 -18.15 0.68
N GLU A 199 0.17 -18.62 -0.14
CA GLU A 199 1.49 -18.02 -0.29
C GLU A 199 1.82 -17.78 -1.75
N ILE A 200 2.24 -16.55 -2.02
CA ILE A 200 2.71 -16.11 -3.33
C ILE A 200 4.17 -15.73 -3.20
N TYR A 201 4.99 -16.24 -4.10
CA TYR A 201 6.38 -15.86 -4.26
C TYR A 201 6.55 -15.18 -5.61
N GLY A 202 7.38 -14.15 -5.67
CA GLY A 202 7.64 -13.41 -6.89
C GLY A 202 9.13 -13.25 -7.17
N LYS A 203 9.48 -13.29 -8.44
CA LYS A 203 10.81 -12.95 -8.97
C LYS A 203 10.65 -11.91 -10.08
N ILE A 204 11.70 -11.13 -10.32
CA ILE A 204 11.71 -10.19 -11.46
C ILE A 204 11.56 -10.98 -12.75
N ASP A 205 10.63 -10.52 -13.60
CA ASP A 205 10.46 -11.02 -14.95
C ASP A 205 11.49 -10.35 -15.88
N THR A 206 12.62 -11.02 -16.09
CA THR A 206 13.74 -10.53 -16.90
C THR A 206 13.43 -10.47 -18.39
N ASP A 207 12.35 -11.09 -18.84
CA ASP A 207 11.90 -10.98 -20.24
C ASP A 207 11.22 -9.63 -20.50
N ARG A 208 10.75 -8.96 -19.43
CA ARG A 208 10.07 -7.65 -19.49
C ARG A 208 10.95 -6.48 -19.07
N ILE A 209 11.99 -6.74 -18.28
CA ILE A 209 12.98 -5.73 -17.89
C ILE A 209 14.38 -6.29 -18.05
N SER A 210 15.20 -5.62 -18.87
CA SER A 210 16.58 -6.08 -19.08
C SER A 210 17.42 -5.89 -17.83
N ASN A 211 18.29 -6.86 -17.55
CA ASN A 211 19.16 -6.83 -16.39
C ASN A 211 20.07 -5.59 -16.38
N SER A 212 20.58 -5.18 -17.54
CA SER A 212 21.44 -4.00 -17.68
C SER A 212 20.70 -2.70 -17.34
N TYR A 213 19.47 -2.52 -17.85
CA TYR A 213 18.64 -1.36 -17.55
C TYR A 213 18.29 -1.29 -16.05
N PHE A 214 17.93 -2.43 -15.45
CA PHE A 214 17.60 -2.46 -14.03
C PHE A 214 18.83 -2.14 -13.17
N LYS A 215 20.01 -2.71 -13.46
CA LYS A 215 21.28 -2.34 -12.78
C LYS A 215 21.62 -0.85 -12.92
N GLU A 216 21.39 -0.26 -14.09
CA GLU A 216 21.58 1.19 -14.29
C GLU A 216 20.65 2.02 -13.39
N LYS A 217 19.37 1.63 -13.29
CA LYS A 217 18.39 2.29 -12.41
C LYS A 217 18.76 2.16 -10.94
N LEU A 218 19.17 0.98 -10.50
CA LEU A 218 19.70 0.78 -9.14
C LEU A 218 20.91 1.68 -8.88
N SER A 219 21.84 1.73 -9.84
CA SER A 219 23.06 2.52 -9.70
C SER A 219 22.77 4.02 -9.57
N LYS A 220 21.78 4.51 -10.32
CA LYS A 220 21.30 5.90 -10.23
C LYS A 220 20.64 6.19 -8.88
N PHE A 221 19.75 5.31 -8.43
CA PHE A 221 19.01 5.49 -7.17
C PHE A 221 19.96 5.51 -5.96
N PHE A 222 20.90 4.56 -5.89
CA PHE A 222 21.86 4.45 -4.79
C PHE A 222 23.13 5.29 -4.99
N LYS A 223 23.30 5.94 -6.15
CA LYS A 223 24.47 6.74 -6.52
C LYS A 223 25.80 5.96 -6.36
N LYS A 224 25.78 4.67 -6.70
CA LYS A 224 26.91 3.73 -6.64
C LYS A 224 26.79 2.74 -7.80
N GLU A 225 27.90 2.28 -8.36
CA GLU A 225 27.87 1.18 -9.34
C GLU A 225 27.35 -0.10 -8.67
N ILE A 226 26.31 -0.71 -9.24
CA ILE A 226 25.73 -1.97 -8.77
C ILE A 226 26.14 -3.10 -9.70
N LYS A 227 26.95 -4.05 -9.20
CA LYS A 227 27.45 -5.16 -10.01
C LYS A 227 26.45 -6.28 -10.09
N ASP A 228 25.85 -6.68 -8.99
CA ASP A 228 24.85 -7.74 -8.88
C ASP A 228 23.76 -7.41 -7.87
N TYR A 229 22.60 -8.04 -8.05
CA TYR A 229 21.49 -7.92 -7.14
C TYR A 229 20.71 -9.23 -7.04
N THR A 230 19.97 -9.38 -5.95
CA THR A 230 18.95 -10.41 -5.78
C THR A 230 17.65 -9.78 -5.33
N PHE A 231 16.54 -10.27 -5.89
CA PHE A 231 15.21 -9.78 -5.59
C PHE A 231 14.32 -10.92 -5.12
N SER A 232 13.48 -10.66 -4.13
CA SER A 232 12.42 -11.57 -3.71
C SER A 232 11.17 -10.81 -3.30
N TYR A 233 10.02 -11.33 -3.72
CA TYR A 233 8.69 -10.93 -3.25
C TYR A 233 8.02 -12.11 -2.57
N ASN A 234 7.36 -11.88 -1.44
CA ASN A 234 6.57 -12.89 -0.74
C ASN A 234 5.30 -12.26 -0.15
N LEU A 235 4.16 -12.85 -0.45
CA LEU A 235 2.87 -12.52 0.14
C LEU A 235 2.30 -13.77 0.80
N LYS A 236 1.80 -13.63 2.03
CA LYS A 236 1.14 -14.67 2.80
C LYS A 236 -0.21 -14.18 3.26
N ILE A 237 -1.26 -14.96 3.03
CA ILE A 237 -2.61 -14.69 3.52
C ILE A 237 -3.03 -15.89 4.36
N HIS A 238 -3.41 -15.61 5.61
CA HIS A 238 -3.95 -16.60 6.53
C HIS A 238 -5.43 -16.33 6.76
N TYR A 239 -6.23 -17.39 6.64
CA TYR A 239 -7.66 -17.35 6.87
C TYR A 239 -8.01 -18.06 8.16
N GLU A 240 -9.03 -17.56 8.85
CA GLU A 240 -9.63 -18.17 10.02
C GLU A 240 -11.14 -17.98 9.92
N ASN A 241 -11.92 -19.06 10.07
CA ASN A 241 -13.38 -19.03 9.88
C ASN A 241 -13.79 -18.37 8.55
N LYS A 242 -13.06 -18.66 7.47
CA LYS A 242 -13.21 -18.08 6.12
C LYS A 242 -12.97 -16.57 6.01
N LYS A 243 -12.47 -15.92 7.06
CA LYS A 243 -12.11 -14.50 7.07
C LYS A 243 -10.60 -14.31 7.01
N ILE A 244 -10.14 -13.23 6.38
CA ILE A 244 -8.73 -12.83 6.34
C ILE A 244 -8.32 -12.43 7.75
N LYS A 245 -7.52 -13.28 8.40
CA LYS A 245 -6.97 -13.03 9.74
C LYS A 245 -5.66 -12.29 9.67
N ASN A 246 -4.75 -12.68 8.78
CA ASN A 246 -3.47 -12.01 8.60
C ASN A 246 -3.07 -11.92 7.14
N VAL A 247 -2.50 -10.78 6.75
CA VAL A 247 -1.77 -10.61 5.50
C VAL A 247 -0.36 -10.14 5.82
N TYR A 248 0.64 -10.78 5.21
CA TYR A 248 2.03 -10.40 5.32
C TYR A 248 2.62 -10.28 3.92
N GLU A 249 3.09 -9.10 3.55
CA GLU A 249 3.85 -8.86 2.32
C GLU A 249 5.28 -8.48 2.66
N LYS A 250 6.25 -9.02 1.93
CA LYS A 250 7.66 -8.65 2.03
C LYS A 250 8.29 -8.57 0.64
N THR A 251 8.94 -7.45 0.38
CA THR A 251 9.82 -7.27 -0.79
C THR A 251 11.24 -7.02 -0.29
N ILE A 252 12.21 -7.76 -0.82
CA ILE A 252 13.63 -7.61 -0.49
C ILE A 252 14.42 -7.45 -1.79
N LEU A 253 15.28 -6.44 -1.83
CA LEU A 253 16.27 -6.24 -2.85
C LEU A 253 17.65 -6.10 -2.20
N LYS A 254 18.55 -7.05 -2.47
CA LYS A 254 19.94 -7.02 -1.99
C LYS A 254 20.87 -6.72 -3.15
N MET A 255 21.90 -5.91 -2.93
CA MET A 255 22.86 -5.50 -3.96
C MET A 255 24.29 -5.62 -3.45
N ASP A 256 25.16 -6.28 -4.22
CA ASP A 256 26.60 -6.42 -3.98
C ASP A 256 27.00 -6.87 -2.55
N ASN A 257 26.09 -7.51 -1.82
CA ASN A 257 26.18 -7.86 -0.38
C ASN A 257 26.29 -6.68 0.61
N ASP A 258 26.41 -5.44 0.13
CA ASP A 258 26.62 -4.26 0.97
C ASP A 258 25.32 -3.46 1.21
N LEU A 259 24.31 -3.63 0.36
CA LEU A 259 23.08 -2.86 0.41
C LEU A 259 21.85 -3.76 0.41
N GLU A 260 20.88 -3.44 1.26
CA GLU A 260 19.58 -4.11 1.29
C GLU A 260 18.46 -3.08 1.42
N LEU A 261 17.51 -3.09 0.49
CA LEU A 261 16.23 -2.39 0.60
C LEU A 261 15.15 -3.43 0.89
N THR A 262 14.46 -3.27 2.01
CA THR A 262 13.36 -4.13 2.42
C THR A 262 12.10 -3.32 2.65
N GLU A 263 10.98 -3.79 2.11
CA GLU A 263 9.64 -3.37 2.51
C GLU A 263 8.91 -4.53 3.16
N LYS A 264 8.22 -4.25 4.27
CA LYS A 264 7.33 -5.19 4.96
C LYS A 264 5.98 -4.53 5.16
N VAL A 265 4.92 -5.25 4.83
CA VAL A 265 3.55 -4.87 5.15
C VAL A 265 2.94 -5.98 5.99
N LYS A 266 2.27 -5.61 7.08
CA LYS A 266 1.47 -6.53 7.88
C LYS A 266 0.08 -5.95 8.08
N VAL A 267 -0.93 -6.79 7.86
CA VAL A 267 -2.32 -6.50 8.21
C VAL A 267 -2.77 -7.62 9.13
N LYS A 268 -3.17 -7.31 10.36
CA LYS A 268 -3.56 -8.28 11.38
C LYS A 268 -4.98 -8.00 11.85
N GLY A 269 -5.85 -8.99 11.76
CA GLY A 269 -7.25 -8.89 12.16
C GLY A 269 -7.40 -8.72 13.66
N LYS A 270 -8.19 -7.71 14.05
CA LYS A 270 -8.62 -7.52 15.44
C LYS A 270 -9.79 -8.45 15.75
N GLU A 271 -9.75 -9.10 16.89
CA GLU A 271 -10.94 -9.74 17.44
C GLU A 271 -11.86 -8.66 18.00
N LYS A 272 -13.17 -8.91 17.96
CA LYS A 272 -14.10 -8.04 18.69
C LYS A 272 -13.80 -8.22 20.18
N GLU A 273 -13.43 -7.14 20.85
CA GLU A 273 -13.50 -7.04 22.31
C GLU A 273 -14.97 -7.16 22.78
#